data_AF-A0A0C9YWA8-F1
#
_entry.id   AF-A0A0C9YWA8-F1
#
_cell.length_a   1.000
_cell.length_b   1.000
_cell.length_c   1.000
_cell.angle_alpha   90.00
_cell.angle_beta   90.00
_cell.angle_gamma   90.00
#
_symmetry.space_group_name_H-M   'P 1'
#
loop_
_entity.id
_entity.type
_entity.pdbx_description
1 polymer ?
#
loop_
_entity_poly.entity_id
_entity_poly.type
_entity_poly.pdbx_seq_one_letter_code
_entity_poly.pdbx_strand_id
1 'polypeptide(L)'
;MVADPSLRGKHASCPRRLICHYLDEQQDQEQLEAPAPETSAPAAPNLNNHVPQGGSPEVVDTEEQRLQNLAHVRDLFKTAFKVTQDEEFLQCGGVSSQIAKAFAEGTGPGPDPLQLRWDYNRPASSPWNQAVISQLMCLLVDMRRKWTTEGRSDEYWVAKITQKFTRIKKRVERAKPRVHDNLSVETGVEVAMRLAHEKDEALKKARRDTRRRTVRLFDRPPTYMLIRNRNIDVERK
;
A
#
# COMPACT_ATOMS: atom_id res chain seq x y z
N MET A 1 45.89 47.06 -10.44
CA MET A 1 44.81 47.35 -9.49
C MET A 1 43.60 47.71 -10.34
N VAL A 2 42.46 47.03 -10.37
CA VAL A 2 41.68 46.42 -9.29
C VAL A 2 40.99 45.16 -9.84
N ALA A 3 40.94 44.10 -9.02
CA ALA A 3 40.22 42.87 -9.29
C ALA A 3 38.72 43.04 -9.00
N ASP A 4 37.85 42.48 -9.84
CA ASP A 4 36.41 42.45 -9.60
C ASP A 4 35.97 41.03 -9.18
N PRO A 5 35.42 40.83 -7.96
CA PRO A 5 35.20 39.50 -7.41
C PRO A 5 33.75 39.00 -7.58
N SER A 6 33.65 37.75 -7.99
CA SER A 6 32.82 36.73 -7.31
C SER A 6 31.35 37.09 -6.98
N LEU A 7 30.44 36.87 -7.93
CA LEU A 7 29.03 36.61 -7.63
C LEU A 7 28.74 35.10 -7.68
N ARG A 8 29.11 34.42 -6.59
CA ARG A 8 28.72 33.04 -6.32
C ARG A 8 27.31 33.05 -5.71
N GLY A 9 26.30 33.04 -6.57
CA GLY A 9 24.89 32.92 -6.17
C GLY A 9 24.63 31.58 -5.49
N LYS A 10 24.52 31.60 -4.15
CA LYS A 10 24.02 30.48 -3.36
C LYS A 10 22.50 30.44 -3.50
N HIS A 11 21.99 29.57 -4.38
CA HIS A 11 20.58 29.19 -4.34
C HIS A 11 20.33 28.39 -3.06
N ALA A 12 19.83 29.07 -2.03
CA ALA A 12 19.20 28.42 -0.90
C ALA A 12 17.96 27.70 -1.41
N SER A 13 18.04 26.38 -1.50
CA SER A 13 16.92 25.49 -1.76
C SER A 13 15.86 25.73 -0.67
N CYS A 14 14.77 26.41 -1.03
CA CYS A 14 13.60 26.55 -0.16
C CYS A 14 13.14 25.17 0.34
N PRO A 15 12.96 24.97 1.66
CA PRO A 15 12.27 23.78 2.15
C PRO A 15 10.81 23.84 1.70
N ARG A 16 10.37 22.77 1.02
CA ARG A 16 8.97 22.53 0.66
C ARG A 16 8.07 22.83 1.86
N ARG A 17 7.22 23.86 1.73
CA ARG A 17 6.03 24.06 2.56
C ARG A 17 5.16 22.80 2.47
N LEU A 18 5.30 21.89 3.42
CA LEU A 18 4.35 20.84 3.74
C LEU A 18 3.55 21.35 4.94
N ILE A 19 2.52 22.16 4.67
CA ILE A 19 1.56 22.67 5.64
C ILE A 19 0.22 22.07 5.21
N CYS A 20 -0.24 21.04 5.90
CA CYS A 20 -1.24 21.13 6.98
C CYS A 20 -2.57 21.71 6.49
N HIS A 21 -3.34 20.92 5.74
CA HIS A 21 -4.76 21.17 5.45
C HIS A 21 -5.70 20.10 6.04
N TYR A 22 -5.25 19.33 7.06
CA TYR A 22 -6.00 18.16 7.53
C TYR A 22 -6.82 18.36 8.81
N LEU A 23 -6.90 19.58 9.38
CA LEU A 23 -7.45 19.75 10.74
C LEU A 23 -8.89 20.26 10.84
N ASP A 24 -9.53 20.73 9.76
CA ASP A 24 -10.87 21.35 9.87
C ASP A 24 -12.06 20.40 9.68
N GLU A 25 -11.87 19.14 9.25
CA GLU A 25 -13.00 18.22 8.98
C GLU A 25 -13.25 17.14 10.05
N GLN A 26 -12.48 17.10 11.15
CA GLN A 26 -12.65 16.07 12.19
C GLN A 26 -13.60 16.46 13.33
N GLN A 27 -14.11 17.70 13.37
CA GLN A 27 -14.83 18.20 14.55
C GLN A 27 -16.35 17.92 14.58
N ASP A 28 -16.93 17.38 13.49
CA ASP A 28 -18.38 17.12 13.38
C ASP A 28 -18.82 15.67 13.66
N GLN A 29 -17.94 14.80 14.17
CA GLN A 29 -18.23 13.34 14.29
C GLN A 29 -18.41 12.81 15.73
N GLU A 30 -18.61 13.67 16.72
CA GLU A 30 -18.96 13.26 18.09
C GLU A 30 -20.31 13.80 18.54
N GLN A 31 -21.43 13.32 17.95
CA GLN A 31 -22.73 13.38 18.62
C GLN A 31 -23.59 12.13 18.38
N LEU A 32 -23.83 11.44 19.50
CA LEU A 32 -24.92 10.52 19.84
C LEU A 32 -25.09 9.23 19.02
N GLU A 33 -24.61 8.12 19.59
CA GLU A 33 -25.33 6.84 19.48
C GLU A 33 -25.28 6.11 20.83
N ALA A 34 -26.44 5.93 21.46
CA ALA A 34 -26.61 5.28 22.75
C ALA A 34 -26.60 3.74 22.60
N PRO A 35 -26.13 2.99 23.61
CA PRO A 35 -26.09 1.52 23.54
C PRO A 35 -27.49 0.91 23.71
N ALA A 36 -27.91 0.11 22.72
CA ALA A 36 -29.12 -0.72 22.79
C ALA A 36 -28.84 -2.06 23.52
N PRO A 37 -29.84 -2.64 24.20
CA PRO A 37 -29.69 -3.87 24.98
C PRO A 37 -29.64 -5.14 24.10
N GLU A 38 -28.78 -6.07 24.50
CA GLU A 38 -28.57 -7.38 23.86
C GLU A 38 -29.75 -8.33 24.12
N THR A 39 -30.43 -8.75 23.05
CA THR A 39 -31.37 -9.88 23.05
C THR A 39 -30.68 -11.14 22.53
N SER A 40 -30.53 -12.14 23.40
CA SER A 40 -30.06 -13.48 23.06
C SER A 40 -31.05 -14.24 22.16
N ALA A 41 -30.55 -14.86 21.10
CA ALA A 41 -31.28 -15.80 20.26
C ALA A 41 -30.53 -17.16 20.18
N PRO A 42 -31.25 -18.29 20.01
CA PRO A 42 -30.71 -19.63 20.18
C PRO A 42 -30.06 -20.21 18.90
N ALA A 43 -29.15 -21.16 19.14
CA ALA A 43 -28.27 -21.80 18.17
C ALA A 43 -29.00 -22.66 17.12
N ALA A 44 -28.60 -22.52 15.86
CA ALA A 44 -29.00 -23.37 14.74
C ALA A 44 -27.99 -24.50 14.49
N PRO A 45 -28.43 -25.68 14.00
CA PRO A 45 -27.58 -26.84 13.76
C PRO A 45 -26.75 -26.74 12.48
N ASN A 46 -25.52 -27.24 12.58
CA ASN A 46 -24.46 -27.19 11.59
C ASN A 46 -24.59 -28.36 10.58
N LEU A 47 -24.87 -28.06 9.31
CA LEU A 47 -24.83 -29.01 8.19
C LEU A 47 -23.60 -28.73 7.32
N ASN A 48 -22.49 -29.38 7.67
CA ASN A 48 -21.27 -29.42 6.88
C ASN A 48 -21.44 -30.37 5.68
N ASN A 49 -21.78 -29.82 4.51
CA ASN A 49 -21.59 -30.49 3.23
C ASN A 49 -20.29 -30.00 2.60
N HIS A 50 -19.23 -30.80 2.72
CA HIS A 50 -17.94 -30.53 2.09
C HIS A 50 -18.00 -30.94 0.61
N VAL A 51 -18.25 -29.96 -0.26
CA VAL A 51 -18.03 -30.11 -1.71
C VAL A 51 -16.51 -30.08 -1.97
N PRO A 52 -15.94 -31.04 -2.70
CA PRO A 52 -14.54 -30.96 -3.11
C PRO A 52 -14.42 -29.90 -4.20
N GLN A 53 -13.86 -28.74 -3.87
CA GLN A 53 -13.47 -27.75 -4.87
C GLN A 53 -12.27 -28.29 -5.66
N GLY A 54 -12.49 -28.56 -6.94
CA GLY A 54 -11.42 -28.83 -7.90
C GLY A 54 -10.51 -27.61 -8.00
N GLY A 55 -9.31 -27.73 -7.44
CA GLY A 55 -8.30 -26.69 -7.48
C GLY A 55 -7.90 -26.40 -8.93
N SER A 56 -8.21 -25.20 -9.41
CA SER A 56 -7.56 -24.67 -10.60
C SER A 56 -6.05 -24.61 -10.36
N PRO A 57 -5.21 -24.97 -11.34
CA PRO A 57 -3.76 -24.93 -11.18
C PRO A 57 -3.34 -23.51 -10.80
N GLU A 58 -2.76 -23.36 -9.60
CA GLU A 58 -2.19 -22.12 -9.12
C GLU A 58 -1.02 -21.76 -10.04
N VAL A 59 -1.23 -20.80 -10.95
CA VAL A 59 -0.17 -20.31 -11.84
C VAL A 59 0.84 -19.58 -10.98
N VAL A 60 1.94 -20.25 -10.65
CA VAL A 60 3.05 -19.67 -9.90
C VAL A 60 3.77 -18.66 -10.80
N ASP A 61 3.62 -17.37 -10.51
CA ASP A 61 4.29 -16.30 -11.24
C ASP A 61 5.81 -16.44 -11.10
N THR A 62 6.54 -16.27 -12.21
CA THR A 62 7.98 -16.00 -12.12
C THR A 62 8.21 -14.66 -11.40
N GLU A 63 9.36 -14.50 -10.76
CA GLU A 63 9.69 -13.25 -10.06
C GLU A 63 9.66 -12.05 -11.02
N GLU A 64 10.11 -12.22 -12.27
CA GLU A 64 10.09 -11.19 -13.30
C GLU A 64 8.66 -10.76 -13.65
N GLN A 65 7.77 -11.72 -13.87
CA GLN A 65 6.36 -11.45 -14.17
C GLN A 65 5.67 -10.76 -12.99
N ARG A 66 5.98 -11.18 -11.76
CA ARG A 66 5.50 -10.53 -10.54
C ARG A 66 5.96 -9.07 -10.47
N LEU A 67 7.23 -8.78 -10.74
CA LEU A 67 7.78 -7.42 -10.74
C LEU A 67 7.13 -6.56 -11.84
N GLN A 68 6.90 -7.12 -13.02
CA GLN A 68 6.25 -6.44 -14.13
C GLN A 68 4.78 -6.12 -13.80
N ASN A 69 4.02 -7.08 -13.26
CA ASN A 69 2.64 -6.85 -12.81
C ASN A 69 2.56 -5.79 -11.71
N LEU A 70 3.51 -5.77 -10.78
CA LEU A 70 3.60 -4.71 -9.77
C LEU A 70 3.94 -3.34 -10.38
N ALA A 71 4.73 -3.29 -11.45
CA ALA A 71 4.98 -2.06 -12.19
C ALA A 71 3.70 -1.52 -12.83
N HIS A 72 2.94 -2.38 -13.49
CA HIS A 72 1.64 -2.05 -14.08
C HIS A 72 0.64 -1.47 -13.07
N VAL A 73 0.56 -2.06 -11.87
CA VAL A 73 -0.30 -1.53 -10.79
C VAL A 73 0.18 -0.15 -10.31
N ARG A 74 1.49 0.12 -10.30
CA ARG A 74 2.00 1.46 -9.97
C ARG A 74 1.60 2.47 -11.05
N ASP A 75 1.74 2.12 -12.32
CA ASP A 75 1.37 2.99 -13.43
C ASP A 75 -0.13 3.26 -13.49
N LEU A 76 -0.96 2.27 -13.17
CA LEU A 76 -2.41 2.43 -13.02
C LEU A 76 -2.74 3.49 -11.97
N PHE A 77 -2.17 3.37 -10.77
CA PHE A 77 -2.41 4.34 -9.69
C PHE A 77 -1.86 5.73 -10.02
N LYS A 78 -0.69 5.80 -10.68
CA LYS A 78 -0.13 7.06 -11.16
C LYS A 78 -1.05 7.75 -12.17
N THR A 79 -1.63 6.98 -13.09
CA THR A 79 -2.53 7.50 -14.11
C THR A 79 -3.84 7.98 -13.50
N ALA A 80 -4.43 7.19 -12.61
CA ALA A 80 -5.72 7.44 -11.96
C ALA A 80 -5.67 8.59 -10.95
N PHE A 81 -4.69 8.58 -10.03
CA PHE A 81 -4.63 9.52 -8.90
C PHE A 81 -3.63 10.67 -9.10
N LYS A 82 -2.87 10.66 -10.20
CA LYS A 82 -1.79 11.64 -10.48
C LYS A 82 -0.69 11.67 -9.41
N VAL A 83 -0.47 10.54 -8.74
CA VAL A 83 0.54 10.36 -7.69
C VAL A 83 1.67 9.44 -8.14
N THR A 84 2.91 9.81 -7.85
CA THR A 84 4.09 9.01 -8.23
C THR A 84 4.53 8.05 -7.14
N GLN A 85 4.27 8.40 -5.88
CA GLN A 85 4.68 7.65 -4.70
C GLN A 85 3.50 7.41 -3.76
N ASP A 86 3.56 6.33 -2.99
CA ASP A 86 2.51 5.99 -2.03
C ASP A 86 2.41 7.06 -0.91
N GLU A 87 3.49 7.81 -0.64
CA GLU A 87 3.57 8.92 0.31
C GLU A 87 2.75 10.15 -0.13
N GLU A 88 2.55 10.35 -1.43
CA GLU A 88 1.80 11.51 -1.95
C GLU A 88 0.30 11.39 -1.66
N PHE A 89 -0.21 10.18 -1.42
CA PHE A 89 -1.60 9.97 -1.00
C PHE A 89 -1.94 10.64 0.33
N LEU A 90 -0.94 10.96 1.17
CA LEU A 90 -1.15 11.73 2.39
C LEU A 90 -1.65 13.16 2.10
N GLN A 91 -1.46 13.66 0.87
CA GLN A 91 -1.85 15.00 0.45
C GLN A 91 -3.16 15.01 -0.36
N CYS A 92 -3.60 13.86 -0.89
CA CYS A 92 -4.75 13.81 -1.81
C CYS A 92 -6.12 13.96 -1.15
N GLY A 93 -6.20 13.86 0.19
CA GLY A 93 -7.47 13.82 0.91
C GLY A 93 -8.30 12.57 0.59
N GLY A 94 -9.06 12.08 1.57
CA GLY A 94 -10.07 11.06 1.32
C GLY A 94 -11.33 11.67 0.68
N VAL A 95 -12.28 10.82 0.28
CA VAL A 95 -13.67 11.26 0.19
C VAL A 95 -14.22 11.48 1.61
N SER A 96 -15.15 12.43 1.78
CA SER A 96 -15.84 12.60 3.06
C SER A 96 -16.79 11.44 3.34
N SER A 97 -17.00 11.12 4.62
CA SER A 97 -17.89 10.04 5.05
C SER A 97 -19.33 10.27 4.58
N GLN A 98 -19.77 11.52 4.52
CA GLN A 98 -21.12 11.90 4.08
C GLN A 98 -21.35 11.55 2.59
N ILE A 99 -20.40 11.88 1.71
CA ILE A 99 -20.50 11.56 0.28
C ILE A 99 -20.49 10.03 0.08
N ALA A 100 -19.56 9.33 0.75
CA ALA A 100 -19.49 7.87 0.66
C ALA A 100 -20.78 7.19 1.17
N LYS A 101 -21.38 7.72 2.25
CA LYS A 101 -22.66 7.24 2.80
C LYS A 101 -23.82 7.51 1.84
N ALA A 102 -23.93 8.73 1.31
CA ALA A 102 -24.98 9.08 0.35
C ALA A 102 -24.92 8.19 -0.90
N PHE A 103 -23.72 7.90 -1.42
CA PHE A 103 -23.55 6.95 -2.52
C PHE A 103 -24.03 5.53 -2.14
N ALA A 104 -23.67 5.04 -0.96
CA ALA A 104 -24.08 3.72 -0.50
C ALA A 104 -25.62 3.60 -0.33
N GLU A 105 -26.29 4.71 -0.01
CA GLU A 105 -27.74 4.82 0.10
C GLU A 105 -28.43 5.08 -1.26
N GLY A 106 -27.66 5.24 -2.34
CA GLY A 106 -28.19 5.54 -3.68
C GLY A 106 -28.69 6.98 -3.86
N THR A 107 -28.40 7.86 -2.91
CA THR A 107 -28.84 9.28 -2.91
C THR A 107 -27.75 10.24 -3.39
N GLY A 108 -26.49 9.81 -3.37
CA GLY A 108 -25.33 10.59 -3.77
C GLY A 108 -24.66 10.13 -5.08
N PRO A 109 -23.80 10.96 -5.68
CA PRO A 109 -23.06 10.61 -6.87
C PRO A 109 -22.02 9.51 -6.58
N GLY A 110 -21.68 8.73 -7.61
CA GLY A 110 -20.55 7.79 -7.56
C GLY A 110 -19.19 8.49 -7.67
N PRO A 111 -18.09 7.72 -7.55
CA PRO A 111 -16.74 8.26 -7.70
C PRO A 111 -16.49 8.78 -9.12
N ASP A 112 -15.96 9.99 -9.22
CA ASP A 112 -15.57 10.62 -10.50
C ASP A 112 -14.32 9.94 -11.09
N PRO A 113 -14.39 9.37 -12.31
CA PRO A 113 -13.24 8.75 -12.98
C PRO A 113 -12.05 9.68 -13.20
N LEU A 114 -12.26 11.00 -13.29
CA LEU A 114 -11.20 12.00 -13.50
C LEU A 114 -10.54 12.45 -12.18
N GLN A 115 -11.26 12.30 -11.06
CA GLN A 115 -10.82 12.73 -9.74
C GLN A 115 -11.12 11.66 -8.69
N LEU A 116 -10.63 10.43 -8.92
CA LEU A 116 -10.84 9.32 -8.00
C LEU A 116 -10.28 9.63 -6.61
N ARG A 117 -11.09 9.35 -5.58
CA ARG A 117 -10.71 9.46 -4.16
C ARG A 117 -11.09 8.20 -3.40
N TRP A 118 -10.22 7.79 -2.50
CA TRP A 118 -10.48 6.65 -1.61
C TRP A 118 -11.25 7.07 -0.37
N ASP A 119 -12.08 6.18 0.17
CA ASP A 119 -12.55 6.26 1.55
C ASP A 119 -11.58 5.48 2.44
N TYR A 120 -10.69 6.19 3.12
CA TYR A 120 -9.72 5.58 4.03
C TYR A 120 -10.33 5.08 5.34
N ASN A 121 -11.54 5.50 5.70
CA ASN A 121 -12.18 5.10 6.96
C ASN A 121 -12.93 3.77 6.83
N ARG A 122 -13.24 3.34 5.59
CA ARG A 122 -13.94 2.08 5.32
C ARG A 122 -13.03 1.00 4.73
N PRO A 123 -13.40 -0.29 4.77
CA PRO A 123 -12.64 -1.35 4.12
C PRO A 123 -12.75 -1.27 2.59
N ALA A 124 -11.91 -2.04 1.90
CA ALA A 124 -11.94 -2.13 0.43
C ALA A 124 -13.28 -2.69 -0.11
N SER A 125 -13.97 -3.49 0.70
CA SER A 125 -15.29 -4.07 0.40
C SER A 125 -16.45 -3.09 0.57
N SER A 126 -16.21 -1.87 1.04
CA SER A 126 -17.29 -0.87 1.13
C SER A 126 -17.80 -0.46 -0.25
N PRO A 127 -19.08 -0.06 -0.38
CA PRO A 127 -19.66 0.30 -1.68
C PRO A 127 -18.84 1.35 -2.43
N TRP A 128 -18.43 2.42 -1.76
CA TRP A 128 -17.59 3.47 -2.35
C TRP A 128 -16.27 2.92 -2.88
N ASN A 129 -15.52 2.19 -2.05
CA ASN A 129 -14.21 1.67 -2.45
C ASN A 129 -14.32 0.57 -3.52
N GLN A 130 -15.39 -0.23 -3.55
CA GLN A 130 -15.68 -1.15 -4.64
C GLN A 130 -15.93 -0.40 -5.94
N ALA A 131 -16.70 0.69 -5.93
CA ALA A 131 -16.91 1.51 -7.11
C ALA A 131 -15.59 2.13 -7.62
N VAL A 132 -14.71 2.60 -6.72
CA VAL A 132 -13.36 3.06 -7.11
C VAL A 132 -12.54 1.92 -7.75
N ILE A 133 -12.58 0.71 -7.18
CA ILE A 133 -11.90 -0.47 -7.75
C ILE A 133 -12.46 -0.78 -9.15
N SER A 134 -13.78 -0.74 -9.34
CA SER A 134 -14.40 -0.94 -10.67
C SER A 134 -13.90 0.09 -11.68
N GLN A 135 -13.80 1.38 -11.30
CA GLN A 135 -13.25 2.40 -12.19
C GLN A 135 -11.77 2.15 -12.54
N LEU A 136 -10.98 1.70 -11.56
CA LEU A 136 -9.59 1.31 -11.80
C LEU A 136 -9.48 0.09 -12.73
N MET A 137 -10.40 -0.87 -12.64
CA MET A 137 -10.46 -2.02 -13.54
C MET A 137 -10.80 -1.59 -14.98
N CYS A 138 -11.77 -0.68 -15.16
CA CYS A 138 -12.07 -0.10 -16.48
C CYS A 138 -10.82 0.55 -17.09
N LEU A 139 -10.12 1.40 -16.33
CA LEU A 139 -8.88 2.04 -16.79
C LEU A 139 -7.77 1.01 -17.08
N LEU A 140 -7.67 -0.03 -16.27
CA LEU A 140 -6.70 -1.11 -16.46
C LEU A 140 -6.95 -1.87 -17.77
N VAL A 141 -8.20 -2.12 -18.17
CA VAL A 141 -8.52 -2.74 -19.46
C VAL A 141 -7.97 -1.92 -20.63
N ASP A 142 -8.10 -0.60 -20.58
CA ASP A 142 -7.57 0.29 -21.61
C ASP A 142 -6.04 0.31 -21.64
N MET A 143 -5.39 0.33 -20.47
CA MET A 143 -3.93 0.29 -20.37
C MET A 143 -3.36 -1.06 -20.85
N ARG A 144 -4.03 -2.17 -20.55
CA ARG A 144 -3.60 -3.53 -20.92
C ARG A 144 -3.46 -3.75 -22.41
N ARG A 145 -4.23 -3.03 -23.24
CA ARG A 145 -4.11 -3.11 -24.71
C ARG A 145 -2.70 -2.79 -25.22
N LYS A 146 -1.89 -2.10 -24.41
CA LYS A 146 -0.52 -1.69 -24.75
C LYS A 146 0.56 -2.54 -24.08
N TRP A 147 0.18 -3.47 -23.21
CA TRP A 147 1.14 -4.29 -22.46
C TRP A 147 1.48 -5.56 -23.22
N THR A 148 2.75 -5.94 -23.20
CA THR A 148 3.26 -7.19 -23.80
C THR A 148 3.23 -8.37 -22.84
N THR A 149 2.84 -8.15 -21.59
CA THR A 149 2.79 -9.15 -20.53
C THR A 149 1.59 -10.08 -20.73
N GLU A 150 1.73 -11.35 -20.39
CA GLU A 150 0.62 -12.31 -20.40
C GLU A 150 -0.58 -11.81 -19.58
N GLY A 151 -1.78 -12.08 -20.10
CA GLY A 151 -3.01 -11.71 -19.44
C GLY A 151 -3.19 -12.40 -18.09
N ARG A 152 -3.49 -11.62 -17.06
CA ARG A 152 -3.97 -12.14 -15.77
C ARG A 152 -5.48 -11.98 -15.65
N SER A 153 -6.07 -12.82 -14.80
CA SER A 153 -7.51 -12.78 -14.51
C SER A 153 -7.86 -11.48 -13.81
N ASP A 154 -9.14 -11.12 -13.86
CA ASP A 154 -9.61 -9.87 -13.25
C ASP A 154 -9.54 -9.94 -11.72
N GLU A 155 -9.78 -11.12 -11.14
CA GLU A 155 -9.64 -11.38 -9.70
C GLU A 155 -8.22 -11.10 -9.22
N TYR A 156 -7.20 -11.47 -10.02
CA TYR A 156 -5.81 -11.17 -9.71
C TYR A 156 -5.59 -9.65 -9.61
N TRP A 157 -6.06 -8.89 -10.59
CA TRP A 157 -5.87 -7.44 -10.61
C TRP A 157 -6.64 -6.75 -9.48
N VAL A 158 -7.89 -7.15 -9.24
CA VAL A 158 -8.68 -6.68 -8.09
C VAL A 158 -7.94 -6.93 -6.78
N ALA A 159 -7.35 -8.12 -6.61
CA ALA A 159 -6.55 -8.44 -5.43
C ALA A 159 -5.30 -7.54 -5.31
N LYS A 160 -4.57 -7.29 -6.40
CA LYS A 160 -3.38 -6.39 -6.36
C LYS A 160 -3.75 -4.93 -6.09
N ILE A 161 -4.85 -4.44 -6.68
CA ILE A 161 -5.38 -3.09 -6.41
C ILE A 161 -5.77 -2.98 -4.94
N THR A 162 -6.52 -3.96 -4.42
CA THR A 162 -6.95 -4.01 -3.02
C THR A 162 -5.77 -4.10 -2.04
N GLN A 163 -4.75 -4.89 -2.38
CA GLN A 163 -3.52 -4.98 -1.61
C GLN A 163 -2.81 -3.62 -1.54
N LYS A 164 -2.71 -2.91 -2.67
CA LYS A 164 -2.09 -1.57 -2.72
C LYS A 164 -2.91 -0.55 -1.94
N PHE A 165 -4.24 -0.53 -2.09
CA PHE A 165 -5.13 0.30 -1.28
C PHE A 165 -4.91 0.05 0.22
N THR A 166 -4.89 -1.21 0.66
CA THR A 166 -4.67 -1.56 2.07
C THR A 166 -3.34 -1.02 2.60
N ARG A 167 -2.28 -1.06 1.78
CA ARG A 167 -0.98 -0.48 2.14
C ARG A 167 -1.04 1.05 2.27
N ILE A 168 -1.73 1.72 1.34
CA ILE A 168 -1.92 3.18 1.37
C ILE A 168 -2.74 3.57 2.60
N LYS A 169 -3.88 2.90 2.84
CA LYS A 169 -4.73 3.11 4.01
C LYS A 169 -3.93 3.02 5.32
N LYS A 170 -3.12 1.97 5.51
CA LYS A 170 -2.24 1.85 6.68
C LYS A 170 -1.27 3.02 6.84
N ARG A 171 -0.79 3.61 5.75
CA ARG A 171 0.08 4.80 5.81
C ARG A 171 -0.70 6.04 6.21
N VAL A 172 -1.89 6.23 5.63
CA VAL A 172 -2.80 7.33 6.01
C VAL A 172 -3.16 7.24 7.49
N GLU A 173 -3.54 6.05 7.97
CA GLU A 173 -3.85 5.81 9.39
C GLU A 173 -2.68 6.12 10.32
N ARG A 174 -1.45 5.74 9.93
CA ARG A 174 -0.24 6.11 10.70
C ARG A 174 0.04 7.61 10.71
N ALA A 175 -0.37 8.32 9.68
CA ALA A 175 -0.22 9.76 9.56
C ALA A 175 -1.33 10.54 10.26
N LYS A 176 -2.38 9.88 10.78
CA LYS A 176 -3.37 10.55 11.61
C LYS A 176 -2.73 11.04 12.92
N PRO A 177 -3.08 12.26 13.39
CA PRO A 177 -2.75 12.71 14.74
C PRO A 177 -3.24 11.72 15.78
N ARG A 178 -2.43 11.49 16.82
CA ARG A 178 -2.84 10.69 17.98
C ARG A 178 -3.35 11.61 19.08
N VAL A 179 -4.25 11.07 19.92
CA VAL A 179 -4.65 11.70 21.17
C VAL A 179 -3.77 11.12 22.27
N HIS A 180 -3.14 11.99 23.05
CA HIS A 180 -2.32 11.66 24.20
C HIS A 180 -3.17 11.38 25.45
N ASP A 181 -2.58 10.80 26.49
CA ASP A 181 -3.28 10.47 27.76
C ASP A 181 -3.85 11.71 28.47
N ASN A 182 -3.28 12.89 28.22
CA ASN A 182 -3.77 14.18 28.72
C ASN A 182 -4.87 14.80 27.82
N LEU A 183 -5.44 14.02 26.89
CA LEU A 183 -6.42 14.45 25.89
C LEU A 183 -5.93 15.49 24.88
N SER A 184 -4.63 15.81 24.86
CA SER A 184 -4.07 16.67 23.81
C SER A 184 -3.90 15.90 22.49
N VAL A 185 -4.07 16.59 21.37
CA VAL A 185 -3.92 16.01 20.02
C VAL A 185 -2.52 16.33 19.50
N GLU A 186 -1.82 15.34 18.94
CA GLU A 186 -0.52 15.53 18.28
C GLU A 186 -0.62 16.66 17.25
N THR A 187 0.28 17.62 17.36
CA THR A 187 0.46 18.67 16.37
C THR A 187 0.99 18.08 15.06
N GLY A 188 0.80 18.79 13.94
CA GLY A 188 1.36 18.37 12.65
C GLY A 188 2.89 18.18 12.67
N VAL A 189 3.60 18.95 13.52
CA VAL A 189 5.04 18.83 13.72
C VAL A 189 5.37 17.51 14.42
N GLU A 190 4.64 17.15 15.48
CA GLU A 190 4.84 15.88 16.20
C GLU A 190 4.54 14.68 15.30
N VAL A 191 3.45 14.73 14.53
CA VAL A 191 3.14 13.71 13.51
C VAL A 191 4.29 13.56 12.52
N ALA A 192 4.81 14.66 11.98
CA ALA A 192 5.92 14.64 11.04
C ALA A 192 7.21 14.07 11.65
N MET A 193 7.55 14.47 12.88
CA MET A 193 8.71 13.93 13.61
C MET A 193 8.56 12.42 13.86
N ARG A 194 7.37 11.98 14.27
CA ARG A 194 7.08 10.55 14.51
C ARG A 194 7.24 9.74 13.23
N LEU A 195 6.66 10.20 12.11
CA LEU A 195 6.79 9.53 10.81
C LEU A 195 8.24 9.49 10.31
N ALA A 196 9.01 10.56 10.51
CA ALA A 196 10.43 10.61 10.18
C ALA A 196 11.23 9.58 10.99
N HIS A 197 11.01 9.53 12.31
CA HIS A 197 11.65 8.56 13.21
C HIS A 197 11.30 7.11 12.82
N GLU A 198 10.03 6.81 12.53
CA GLU A 198 9.60 5.49 12.07
C GLU A 198 10.31 5.07 10.76
N LYS A 199 10.47 6.00 9.82
CA LYS A 199 11.19 5.78 8.56
C LYS A 199 12.67 5.49 8.79
N ASP A 200 13.32 6.23 9.69
CA ASP A 200 14.72 6.04 10.02
C ASP A 200 14.97 4.68 10.69
N GLU A 201 14.11 4.29 11.63
CA GLU A 201 14.19 2.97 12.27
C GLU A 201 13.96 1.83 11.28
N ALA A 202 13.00 1.97 10.35
CA ALA A 202 12.79 1.00 9.28
C ALA A 202 14.03 0.87 8.39
N LEU A 203 14.67 1.99 8.04
CA LEU A 203 15.88 2.00 7.22
C LEU A 203 17.07 1.37 7.96
N LYS A 204 17.25 1.67 9.26
CA LYS A 204 18.25 1.02 10.11
C LYS A 204 18.05 -0.49 10.16
N LYS A 205 16.81 -0.95 10.35
CA LYS A 205 16.47 -2.38 10.34
C LYS A 205 16.80 -3.04 8.99
N ALA A 206 16.39 -2.44 7.88
CA ALA A 206 16.68 -2.97 6.54
C ALA A 206 18.19 -3.10 6.28
N ARG A 207 18.99 -2.12 6.70
CA ARG A 207 20.47 -2.19 6.61
C ARG A 207 21.05 -3.35 7.42
N ARG A 208 20.57 -3.57 8.65
CA ARG A 208 20.98 -4.71 9.48
C ARG A 208 20.62 -6.04 8.82
N ASP A 209 19.43 -6.15 8.24
CA ASP A 209 18.97 -7.38 7.58
C ASP A 209 19.78 -7.68 6.31
N THR A 210 20.08 -6.66 5.49
CA THR A 210 20.98 -6.82 4.34
C THR A 210 22.37 -7.29 4.77
N ARG A 211 22.96 -6.67 5.80
CA ARG A 211 24.27 -7.09 6.34
C ARG A 211 24.26 -8.55 6.79
N ARG A 212 23.21 -8.98 7.49
CA ARG A 212 23.06 -10.38 7.94
C ARG A 212 22.97 -11.36 6.77
N ARG A 213 22.30 -10.98 5.68
CA ARG A 213 22.23 -11.82 4.47
C ARG A 213 23.57 -11.92 3.76
N THR A 214 24.30 -10.81 3.62
CA THR A 214 25.62 -10.81 2.98
C THR A 214 26.62 -11.67 3.75
N VAL A 215 26.70 -11.56 5.08
CA VAL A 215 27.63 -12.36 5.90
C VAL A 215 27.37 -13.86 5.73
N ARG A 216 26.11 -14.30 5.74
CA ARG A 216 25.74 -15.71 5.54
C ARG A 216 26.15 -16.28 4.17
N LEU A 217 26.30 -15.43 3.15
CA LEU A 217 26.77 -15.86 1.83
C LEU A 217 28.29 -16.09 1.81
N PHE A 218 29.05 -15.38 2.65
CA PHE A 218 30.50 -15.54 2.76
C PHE A 218 30.93 -16.66 3.72
N ASP A 219 30.12 -16.97 4.74
CA ASP A 219 30.41 -18.07 5.68
C ASP A 219 30.05 -19.46 5.13
N ARG A 220 29.38 -19.54 3.97
CA ARG A 220 29.12 -20.81 3.29
C ARG A 220 30.36 -21.17 2.47
N PRO A 221 31.09 -22.26 2.80
CA PRO A 221 32.23 -22.66 1.98
C PRO A 221 31.76 -22.85 0.54
N PRO A 222 32.48 -22.29 -0.43
CA PRO A 222 32.05 -22.34 -1.81
C PRO A 222 31.76 -23.78 -2.24
N THR A 223 30.55 -24.02 -2.73
CA THR A 223 30.02 -25.36 -3.03
C THR A 223 30.84 -26.08 -4.12
N TYR A 224 31.73 -25.36 -4.82
CA TYR A 224 32.67 -25.91 -5.79
C TYR A 224 33.89 -26.65 -5.18
N MET A 225 34.02 -26.75 -3.86
CA MET A 225 35.12 -27.50 -3.22
C MET A 225 34.78 -28.96 -2.80
N LEU A 226 33.57 -29.47 -3.12
CA LEU A 226 33.14 -30.83 -2.76
C LEU A 226 33.12 -31.84 -3.93
N ILE A 227 33.82 -31.55 -5.03
CA ILE A 227 34.07 -32.51 -6.12
C ILE A 227 35.53 -32.97 -6.06
N ARG A 228 35.90 -33.77 -5.06
CA ARG A 228 37.12 -34.60 -5.14
C ARG A 228 36.87 -35.96 -4.49
N ASN A 229 37.08 -36.98 -5.32
CA ASN A 229 37.54 -38.33 -4.97
C ASN A 229 36.50 -39.34 -4.45
N ARG A 230 35.58 -39.76 -5.32
CA ARG A 230 35.03 -41.13 -5.29
C ARG A 230 34.99 -41.69 -6.71
N ASN A 231 36.11 -42.23 -7.17
CA ASN A 231 36.20 -43.23 -8.25
C ASN A 231 37.68 -43.48 -8.60
N ILE A 232 38.41 -44.21 -7.76
CA ILE A 232 39.54 -45.04 -8.20
C ILE A 232 39.59 -46.23 -7.25
N ASP A 233 38.85 -47.29 -7.57
CA ASP A 233 39.20 -48.67 -7.22
C ASP A 233 38.48 -49.57 -8.24
N VAL A 234 39.01 -49.52 -9.46
CA VAL A 234 38.75 -50.49 -10.51
C VAL A 234 40.06 -51.23 -10.72
N GLU A 235 39.97 -52.55 -10.55
CA GLU A 235 40.90 -53.58 -11.03
C GLU A 235 42.32 -53.65 -10.41
N ARG A 236 42.48 -54.60 -9.47
CA ARG A 236 43.61 -55.52 -9.56
C ARG A 236 43.13 -56.97 -9.58
N LYS A 237 43.53 -57.62 -10.66
CA LYS A 237 43.52 -59.07 -10.91
C LYS A 237 44.40 -59.81 -9.91
#